data_AF-A0A7X5N0L6-F1
#
_entry.id   AF-A0A7X5N0L6-F1
#
_cell.length_a   1.000
_cell.length_b   1.000
_cell.length_c   1.000
_cell.angle_alpha   90.00
_cell.angle_beta   90.00
_cell.angle_gamma   90.00
#
_symmetry.space_group_name_H-M   'P 1'
#
loop_
_entity.id
_entity.type
_entity.pdbx_description
1 polymer ?
#
loop_
_entity_poly.entity_id
_entity_poly.type
_entity_poly.pdbx_seq_one_letter_code
_entity_poly.pdbx_strand_id
1 'polypeptide(L)' 'MSTAADSPLSLAHYYLPVYRPRQVVLERGQGSRVWDDQGRAYVDLSAGIAVSGLG' A
#
# COMPACT_ATOMS: atom_id res chain seq x y z
N MET A 1 -5.63 -3.57 -14.55
CA MET A 1 -5.37 -4.97 -14.21
C MET A 1 -5.47 -5.07 -12.71
N SER A 2 -6.49 -5.75 -12.18
CA SER A 2 -6.68 -5.92 -10.73
C SER A 2 -5.52 -6.78 -10.18
N THR A 3 -4.70 -6.22 -9.28
CA THR A 3 -3.58 -6.96 -8.65
C THR A 3 -4.03 -7.81 -7.46
N ALA A 4 -5.29 -7.69 -7.03
CA ALA A 4 -5.86 -8.44 -5.92
C ALA A 4 -5.81 -9.98 -6.08
N ALA A 5 -5.51 -10.51 -7.28
CA ALA A 5 -5.36 -11.94 -7.49
C ALA A 5 -3.98 -12.48 -7.04
N ASP A 6 -2.93 -11.65 -7.02
CA ASP A 6 -1.59 -12.07 -6.64
C ASP A 6 -1.22 -11.51 -5.25
N SER A 7 -1.06 -12.42 -4.29
CA SER A 7 -0.55 -12.06 -2.97
C SER A 7 0.81 -11.38 -3.12
N PRO A 8 1.09 -10.24 -2.45
CA PRO A 8 2.43 -9.63 -2.48
C PRO A 8 3.53 -10.56 -1.96
N LEU A 9 3.16 -11.66 -1.29
CA LEU A 9 4.07 -12.74 -0.92
C LEU A 9 4.60 -13.55 -2.13
N SER A 10 3.94 -13.50 -3.29
CA SER A 10 4.44 -14.14 -4.52
C SER A 10 5.76 -13.52 -4.99
N LEU A 11 6.03 -12.26 -4.60
CA LEU A 11 7.27 -11.54 -4.90
C LEU A 11 8.39 -11.81 -3.87
N ALA A 12 8.23 -12.79 -2.97
CA ALA A 12 9.21 -13.09 -1.92
C ALA A 12 10.62 -13.42 -2.44
N HIS A 13 10.78 -13.77 -3.71
CA HIS A 13 12.11 -13.99 -4.29
C HIS A 13 12.90 -12.69 -4.52
N TYR A 14 12.23 -11.53 -4.53
CA TYR A 14 12.86 -10.22 -4.71
C TYR A 14 13.12 -9.47 -3.38
N TYR A 15 12.55 -9.93 -2.26
CA TYR A 15 12.60 -9.21 -1.00
C TYR A 15 12.97 -10.13 0.17
N LEU A 16 13.67 -9.59 1.16
CA LEU A 16 13.96 -10.31 2.40
C LEU A 16 12.69 -10.34 3.29
N PRO A 17 12.46 -11.42 4.07
CA PRO A 17 11.27 -11.58 4.91
C PRO A 17 11.36 -10.78 6.23
N VAL A 18 11.79 -9.52 6.16
CA VAL A 18 11.96 -8.62 7.31
C VAL A 18 10.69 -7.83 7.64
N TYR A 19 9.79 -7.67 6.68
CA TYR A 19 8.48 -7.03 6.87
C TYR A 19 7.35 -8.03 6.63
N ARG A 20 6.26 -7.87 7.39
CA ARG A 20 4.99 -8.58 7.12
C ARG A 20 4.16 -7.73 6.15
N PRO A 21 3.94 -8.16 4.89
CA PRO A 21 3.12 -7.41 3.95
C PRO A 21 1.68 -7.24 4.45
N ARG A 22 1.07 -6.09 4.18
CA ARG A 22 -0.35 -5.85 4.43
C ARG A 22 -1.18 -6.52 3.34
N GLN A 23 -2.43 -6.83 3.65
CA GLN A 23 -3.42 -7.36 2.70
C GLN A 23 -4.00 -6.28 1.75
N VAL A 24 -3.44 -5.07 1.78
CA VAL A 24 -3.85 -3.93 0.97
C VAL A 24 -2.64 -3.43 0.21
N VAL A 25 -2.80 -3.27 -1.11
CA VAL A 25 -1.82 -2.65 -2.00
C VAL A 25 -2.36 -1.28 -2.36
N LEU A 26 -1.64 -0.22 -2.00
CA LEU A 26 -2.00 1.15 -2.34
C LEU A 26 -1.34 1.52 -3.68
N GLU A 27 -2.12 2.04 -4.63
CA GLU A 27 -1.62 2.42 -5.96
C GLU A 27 -1.57 3.94 -6.19
N ARG A 28 -2.30 4.72 -5.38
CA ARG A 28 -2.37 6.18 -5.52
C ARG A 28 -2.54 6.88 -4.17
N GLY A 29 -1.95 8.06 -4.03
CA GLY A 29 -2.15 8.98 -2.90
C GLY A 29 -2.37 10.42 -3.35
N GLN A 30 -3.11 11.21 -2.57
CA GLN A 30 -3.34 12.64 -2.77
C GLN A 30 -3.76 13.30 -1.45
N GLY A 31 -2.92 14.20 -0.92
CA GLY A 31 -3.13 14.74 0.42
C GLY A 31 -3.17 13.61 1.46
N SER A 32 -4.11 13.68 2.41
CA SER A 32 -4.30 12.63 3.41
C SER A 32 -5.16 11.44 2.94
N ARG A 33 -5.29 11.22 1.63
CA ARG A 33 -6.13 10.15 1.07
C ARG A 33 -5.32 9.22 0.16
N VAL A 34 -5.53 7.92 0.32
CA VAL A 34 -4.90 6.87 -0.48
C VAL A 34 -5.96 5.94 -1.06
N TRP A 35 -5.64 5.31 -2.19
CA TRP A 35 -6.51 4.37 -2.88
C TRP A 35 -5.78 3.05 -3.08
N ASP A 36 -6.51 1.96 -2.88
CA ASP A 36 -6.05 0.64 -3.28
C ASP A 36 -6.35 0.33 -4.75
N ASP A 37 -5.85 -0.80 -5.22
CA ASP A 37 -6.00 -1.30 -6.59
C ASP A 37 -7.44 -1.68 -6.98
N GLN A 38 -8.37 -1.72 -6.01
CA GLN A 38 -9.81 -1.89 -6.24
C GLN A 38 -10.56 -0.55 -6.26
N GLY A 39 -9.83 0.58 -6.15
CA GLY A 39 -10.39 1.92 -6.12
C GLY A 39 -11.00 2.33 -4.78
N ARG A 40 -10.83 1.55 -3.70
CA ARG A 40 -11.32 1.91 -2.36
C ARG A 40 -10.46 3.02 -1.79
N ALA A 41 -11.10 4.04 -1.23
CA ALA A 41 -10.43 5.21 -0.66
C ALA A 41 -10.31 5.11 0.85
N TYR A 42 -9.15 5.46 1.39
CA TYR A 42 -8.84 5.46 2.82
C TYR A 42 -8.27 6.81 3.25
N VAL A 43 -8.51 7.20 4.51
CA VAL A 43 -7.79 8.31 5.14
C VAL A 43 -6.47 7.77 5.69
N ASP A 44 -5.34 8.38 5.30
CA ASP A 44 -4.01 8.01 5.79
C ASP A 44 -3.72 8.67 7.13
N LEU A 45 -3.82 7.90 8.21
CA LEU A 45 -3.46 8.31 9.57
C LEU A 45 -2.02 7.95 9.94
N SER A 46 -1.28 7.31 9.03
CA SER A 46 0.13 6.96 9.24
C SER A 46 1.08 8.00 8.67
N ALA A 47 0.67 8.69 7.59
CA ALA A 47 1.50 9.58 6.80
C ALA A 47 2.86 8.93 6.44
N GLY A 48 2.88 7.63 6.17
CA GLY A 48 4.11 6.88 5.90
C GLY A 48 5.12 6.89 7.05
N ILE A 49 4.67 6.74 8.30
CA ILE A 49 5.48 6.95 9.52
C ILE A 49 5.91 8.43 9.61
N ALA A 50 4.91 9.32 9.54
CA ALA A 50 5.07 10.78 9.61
C ALA A 50 6.02 11.41 8.56
N VAL A 51 6.25 10.73 7.44
CA VAL A 51 7.08 11.21 6.32
C VAL A 51 6.30 12.19 5.44
N SER A 52 5.06 11.87 5.08
CA SER A 52 4.21 12.68 4.18
C SER A 52 3.54 13.85 4.91
N GLY A 53 4.35 14.80 5.40
CA GLY A 53 3.86 15.97 6.16
C GLY A 53 3.01 16.97 5.35
N LEU A 54 3.13 16.96 4.02
CA LEU A 54 2.32 17.79 3.11
C LEU A 54 1.28 16.99 2.30
N GLY A 55 1.15 15.70 2.61
CA GLY A 55 0.46 14.73 1.75
C GLY A 55 1.39 14.10 0.74
#